data_AF-A0A940UIB4-F1
#
_entry.id   AF-A0A940UIB4-F1
#
_cell.length_a   1.000
_cell.length_b   1.000
_cell.length_c   1.000
_cell.angle_alpha   90.00
_cell.angle_beta   90.00
_cell.angle_gamma   90.00
#
_symmetry.space_group_name_H-M   'P 1'
#
loop_
_entity.id
_entity.type
_entity.pdbx_description
1 polymer ?
#
loop_
_entity_poly.entity_id
_entity_poly.type
_entity_poly.pdbx_seq_one_letter_code
_entity_poly.pdbx_strand_id
1 'polypeptide(L)' 'MKLGDRVKFSFAKKEMEGTVFRLCAKTVYIKADFPRDKGKVVKRKIKDVKE' A
#
# COMPACT_ATOMS: atom_id res chain seq x y z
N MET A 1 -9.98 -4.90 0.63
CA MET A 1 -9.38 -3.52 0.56
C MET A 1 -10.35 -2.46 0.04
N LYS A 2 -10.55 -1.37 0.77
CA LYS A 2 -11.33 -0.18 0.37
C LYS A 2 -10.43 1.07 0.32
N LEU A 3 -10.90 2.16 -0.29
CA LEU A 3 -10.26 3.48 -0.18
C LEU A 3 -10.24 3.94 1.28
N GLY A 4 -9.08 4.35 1.79
CA GLY A 4 -8.89 4.75 3.19
C GLY A 4 -8.53 3.61 4.15
N ASP A 5 -8.52 2.37 3.67
CA ASP A 5 -8.18 1.20 4.47
C ASP A 5 -6.68 1.15 4.78
N ARG A 6 -6.30 0.80 6.01
CA ARG A 6 -4.89 0.60 6.37
C ARG A 6 -4.49 -0.83 6.04
N VAL A 7 -3.47 -0.97 5.21
CA VAL A 7 -2.94 -2.24 4.75
C VAL A 7 -1.48 -2.37 5.14
N LYS A 8 -1.11 -3.58 5.58
CA LYS A 8 0.29 -3.98 5.74
C LYS A 8 0.74 -4.68 4.47
N PHE A 9 1.91 -4.33 3.98
CA PHE A 9 2.50 -5.00 2.81
C PHE A 9 4.00 -5.16 2.98
N SER A 10 4.53 -6.25 2.42
CA SER A 10 5.96 -6.51 2.45
C SER A 10 6.67 -5.68 1.38
N PHE A 11 7.62 -4.85 1.78
CA PHE A 11 8.42 -4.02 0.89
C PHE A 11 9.89 -4.08 1.30
N ALA A 12 10.76 -4.43 0.36
CA ALA A 12 12.21 -4.57 0.58
C ALA A 12 12.57 -5.45 1.80
N LYS A 13 11.89 -6.61 1.95
CA LYS A 13 12.03 -7.56 3.06
C LYS A 13 11.64 -7.00 4.45
N LYS A 14 10.94 -5.87 4.50
CA LYS A 14 10.33 -5.32 5.72
C LYS A 14 8.83 -5.25 5.55
N GLU A 15 8.10 -5.39 6.65
CA GLU A 15 6.68 -5.06 6.67
C GLU A 15 6.52 -3.56 6.78
N MET A 16 5.62 -3.02 5.97
CA MET A 16 5.32 -1.60 5.96
C MET A 16 3.83 -1.39 6.03
N GLU A 17 3.47 -0.32 6.72
CA GLU A 17 2.10 0.12 6.87
C GLU A 17 1.82 1.27 5.91
N GLY A 18 0.66 1.20 5.28
CA GLY A 18 0.19 2.28 4.43
C GLY A 18 -1.32 2.32 4.37
N THR A 19 -1.84 3.40 3.82
CA THR A 19 -3.27 3.61 3.64
C THR A 19 -3.60 3.56 2.15
N VAL A 20 -4.67 2.86 1.78
CA VAL A 20 -5.12 2.79 0.40
C VAL A 20 -5.59 4.18 -0.07
N PHE A 21 -4.79 4.81 -0.91
CA PHE A 21 -5.06 6.13 -1.47
C PHE A 21 -5.91 6.05 -2.74
N ARG A 22 -5.76 4.98 -3.53
CA ARG A 22 -6.55 4.76 -4.73
C ARG A 22 -6.72 3.28 -5.03
N LEU A 23 -7.95 2.84 -5.28
CA LEU A 23 -8.23 1.48 -5.73
C LEU A 23 -8.67 1.54 -7.20
N CYS A 24 -8.04 0.74 -8.05
CA CYS A 24 -8.45 0.49 -9.42
C CYS A 24 -8.74 -1.01 -9.59
N ALA A 25 -9.48 -1.39 -10.63
CA ALA A 25 -9.94 -2.77 -10.84
C ALA A 25 -8.86 -3.87 -10.74
N LYS A 26 -7.59 -3.58 -11.04
CA LYS A 26 -6.48 -4.54 -10.95
C LYS A 26 -5.29 -4.06 -10.09
N THR A 27 -5.29 -2.80 -9.68
CA THR A 27 -4.15 -2.18 -8.99
C THR A 27 -4.61 -1.33 -7.83
N VAL A 28 -3.84 -1.37 -6.76
CA VAL A 28 -4.02 -0.54 -5.57
C VAL A 28 -2.84 0.41 -5.44
N TYR A 29 -3.14 1.66 -5.11
CA TYR A 29 -2.17 2.68 -4.75
C TYR A 29 -2.25 2.85 -3.25
N ILE A 30 -1.15 2.54 -2.58
CA ILE A 30 -1.03 2.58 -1.13
C ILE A 30 -0.10 3.74 -0.82
N LYS A 31 -0.60 4.71 -0.06
CA LYS A 31 0.23 5.77 0.50
C LYS A 31 0.86 5.23 1.77
N ALA A 32 2.14 4.92 1.71
CA ALA A 32 2.88 4.36 2.82
C ALA A 32 3.62 5.46 3.58
N ASP A 33 3.60 5.34 4.90
CA ASP A 33 4.35 6.22 5.79
C ASP A 33 5.70 5.56 6.06
N PHE A 34 6.67 5.78 5.17
CA PHE A 34 8.02 5.32 5.41
C PHE A 34 8.68 6.25 6.44
N PRO A 35 9.45 5.71 7.41
CA PRO A 35 10.14 6.54 8.41
C PRO A 35 11.11 7.54 7.79
N ARG A 36 11.61 7.28 6.58
CA ARG A 36 12.50 8.16 5.81
C ARG A 36 11.83 8.87 4.62
N ASP A 37 10.58 8.55 4.30
CA ASP A 37 9.91 8.99 3.06
C ASP A 37 8.39 9.00 3.30
N LYS A 38 7.95 9.93 4.15
CA LYS A 38 6.54 10.02 4.58
C LYS A 38 5.64 10.39 3.41
N GLY A 39 4.61 9.58 3.18
CA GLY A 39 3.58 9.87 2.16
C GLY A 39 3.89 9.34 0.76
N LYS A 40 4.92 8.50 0.60
CA LYS A 40 5.24 7.86 -0.68
C LYS A 40 4.12 6.95 -1.16
N VAL A 41 3.73 7.10 -2.43
CA VAL A 41 2.66 6.30 -3.03
C VAL A 41 3.26 5.09 -3.75
N VAL A 42 2.92 3.89 -3.28
CA VAL A 42 3.33 2.61 -3.84
C VAL A 42 2.20 2.04 -4.68
N LYS A 43 2.47 1.78 -5.95
CA LYS A 43 1.55 1.08 -6.85
C LYS A 43 1.80 -0.43 -6.77
N ARG A 44 0.76 -1.20 -6.41
CA ARG A 44 0.79 -2.66 -6.38
C ARG A 44 -0.39 -3.25 -7.13
N LYS A 45 -0.26 -4.50 -7.57
CA LYS A 45 -1.40 -5.26 -8.09
C LYS A 45 -2.19 -5.80 -6.92
N ILE A 46 -3.51 -5.83 -7.02
CA ILE A 46 -4.37 -6.36 -5.94
C ILE A 46 -4.00 -7.81 -5.59
N LYS A 47 -3.60 -8.61 -6.59
CA LYS A 47 -3.13 -10.00 -6.38
C LYS A 47 -1.87 -10.13 -5.53
N ASP A 48 -1.06 -9.09 -5.45
CA ASP A 48 0.24 -9.08 -4.77
C ASP A 48 0.12 -8.59 -3.31
N VAL A 49 -1.00 -7.94 -2.98
CA VAL A 49 -1.28 -7.47 -1.63
C VAL A 49 -2.16 -8.53 -0.98
N LYS A 50 -1.56 -9.32 -0.09
CA LYS A 50 -2.30 -10.28 0.75
C LYS A 50 -3.03 -9.51 1.85
N GLU A 51 -4.30 -9.86 2.05
CA GLU A 51 -5.14 -9.36 3.15
C GLU A 51 -4.73 -9.99 4.49
#